data_AF-A0AAV4GMY9-F1
#
_entry.id   AF-A0AAV4GMY9-F1
#
_cell.length_a   1.000
_cell.length_b   1.000
_cell.length_c   1.000
_cell.angle_alpha   90.00
_cell.angle_beta   90.00
_cell.angle_gamma   90.00
#
_symmetry.space_group_name_H-M   'P 1'
#
loop_
_entity.id
_entity.type
_entity.pdbx_description
1 polymer ?
#
loop_
_entity_poly.entity_id
_entity_poly.type
_entity_poly.pdbx_seq_one_letter_code
_entity_poly.pdbx_strand_id
1 'polypeptide(L)'
;MSIPDILTYLNVLKTSTLIRLVQLVVSFVSLWLTAAGFLHLLENSGDPWRNFGNPQKLTYWECLYFLLVTMSTVGYGDLYAHTVLGRVFVVIFIMIFIGLFASFIPEIAEILGKRQKYGGSYRKERGKRHVVVCGYITFDSVSNFLKDFLHKDREDVDVEIVFLHKGLPGLELEGLLKRHFTQVEYFWGTVMDANDLERVRIQDADACLVLANKYCQDPDQEDAANIMRVISIKNYHSDIKVIVQLLQYHNKAYLLNIPSWDWKRGDDAVCVAELKLGFIAQSCLAPGFSTLMANLFTMRSYKPTPDMAQWQTDYMRGTGMEMYTEYLSSAFNALTFPEAAELCFTKLKLLLLAIEVRQEDTRESTLAINPGPKVKIENATQGFFIAESAEEVKR
;
A
#
# COMPACT_ATOMS: atom_id res chain seq x y z
N MET A 1 37.22 20.97 -14.43
CA MET A 1 36.29 19.82 -14.39
C MET A 1 36.43 19.18 -13.04
N SER A 2 35.39 19.15 -12.21
CA SER A 2 35.44 18.45 -10.93
C SER A 2 35.32 16.94 -11.17
N ILE A 3 35.87 16.11 -10.29
CA ILE A 3 35.77 14.63 -10.38
C ILE A 3 34.31 14.15 -10.55
N PRO A 4 33.31 14.74 -9.85
CA PRO A 4 31.90 14.44 -10.07
C PRO A 4 31.44 14.71 -11.51
N ASP A 5 31.85 15.83 -12.12
CA ASP A 5 31.47 16.16 -13.50
C ASP A 5 32.00 15.11 -14.47
N ILE A 6 33.25 14.66 -14.29
CA ILE A 6 33.87 13.62 -15.12
C ILE A 6 33.11 12.29 -14.98
N LEU A 7 32.70 11.93 -13.77
CA LEU A 7 31.92 10.70 -13.50
C LEU A 7 30.49 10.77 -14.07
N THR A 8 29.89 11.96 -14.13
CA THR A 8 28.62 12.20 -14.82
C THR A 8 28.79 12.08 -16.33
N TYR A 9 29.86 12.65 -16.91
CA TYR A 9 30.17 12.51 -18.35
C TYR A 9 30.46 11.05 -18.76
N LEU A 10 31.01 10.24 -17.87
CA LEU A 10 31.25 8.80 -18.08
C LEU A 10 30.00 7.93 -17.84
N ASN A 11 28.83 8.55 -17.57
CA ASN A 11 27.54 7.88 -17.39
C ASN A 11 27.50 6.86 -16.22
N VAL A 12 28.43 6.99 -15.27
CA VAL A 12 28.54 6.13 -14.09
C VAL A 12 27.55 6.59 -12.99
N LEU A 13 27.34 7.90 -12.86
CA LEU A 13 26.43 8.48 -11.86
C LEU A 13 25.11 8.88 -12.51
N LYS A 14 24.03 8.14 -12.21
CA LYS A 14 22.71 8.33 -12.85
C LYS A 14 21.70 9.14 -12.03
N THR A 15 21.88 9.24 -10.71
CA THR A 15 20.92 9.91 -9.82
C THR A 15 21.51 11.20 -9.23
N SER A 16 20.67 12.22 -9.07
CA SER A 16 21.06 13.50 -8.45
C SER A 16 21.57 13.34 -7.02
N THR A 17 21.02 12.38 -6.28
CA THR A 17 21.46 12.00 -4.93
C THR A 17 22.87 11.44 -4.92
N LEU A 18 23.22 10.60 -5.89
CA LEU A 18 24.54 10.02 -6.00
C LEU A 18 25.58 11.06 -6.44
N ILE A 19 25.21 11.98 -7.35
CA ILE A 19 26.09 13.10 -7.74
C ILE A 19 26.39 13.97 -6.52
N ARG A 20 25.37 14.32 -5.72
CA ARG A 20 25.55 15.11 -4.49
C ARG A 20 26.40 14.37 -3.44
N LEU A 21 26.18 13.08 -3.24
CA LEU A 21 26.97 12.25 -2.34
C LEU A 21 28.45 12.23 -2.74
N VAL A 22 28.73 12.00 -4.04
CA VAL A 22 30.10 11.97 -4.55
C VAL A 22 30.77 13.34 -4.41
N GLN A 23 30.06 14.44 -4.68
CA GLN A 23 30.57 15.80 -4.44
C GLN A 23 30.98 16.02 -2.97
N LEU A 24 30.10 15.67 -2.01
CA LEU A 24 30.38 15.80 -0.59
C LEU A 24 31.58 14.96 -0.16
N VAL A 25 31.58 13.66 -0.50
CA VAL A 25 32.66 12.73 -0.12
C VAL A 25 33.99 13.16 -0.72
N VAL A 26 34.04 13.55 -2.00
CA VAL A 26 35.28 13.98 -2.65
C VAL A 26 35.79 15.30 -2.05
N SER A 27 34.92 16.28 -1.82
CA SER A 27 35.29 17.55 -1.19
C SER A 27 35.85 17.34 0.23
N PHE A 28 35.19 16.49 1.01
CA PHE A 28 35.59 16.15 2.37
C PHE A 28 36.94 15.43 2.42
N VAL A 29 37.11 14.37 1.63
CA VAL A 29 38.35 13.58 1.59
C VAL A 29 39.52 14.43 1.07
N SER A 30 39.31 15.27 0.04
CA SER A 30 40.36 16.15 -0.48
C SER A 30 40.82 17.19 0.56
N LEU A 31 39.89 17.83 1.26
CA LEU A 31 40.23 18.82 2.30
C LEU A 31 40.93 18.15 3.49
N TRP A 32 40.51 16.95 3.89
CA TRP A 32 41.16 16.18 4.95
C TRP A 32 42.59 15.75 4.58
N LEU A 33 42.80 15.21 3.38
CA LEU A 33 44.13 14.77 2.91
C LEU A 33 45.11 15.95 2.76
N THR A 34 44.63 17.09 2.23
CA THR A 34 45.45 18.31 2.09
C THR A 34 45.81 18.92 3.44
N ALA A 35 44.86 18.99 4.38
CA ALA A 35 45.12 19.46 5.74
C ALA A 35 46.14 18.57 6.47
N ALA A 36 46.04 17.24 6.31
CA ALA A 36 47.02 16.31 6.88
C ALA A 36 48.41 16.50 6.27
N GLY A 37 48.50 16.76 4.97
CA GLY A 37 49.77 17.05 4.30
C GLY A 37 50.40 18.35 4.78
N PHE A 38 49.58 19.37 5.03
CA PHE A 38 50.04 20.64 5.58
C PHE A 38 50.55 20.49 7.01
N LEU A 39 49.83 19.78 7.87
CA LEU A 39 50.28 19.49 9.24
C LEU A 39 51.56 18.65 9.25
N HIS A 40 51.62 17.63 8.40
CA HIS A 40 52.80 16.77 8.25
C HIS A 40 54.05 17.57 7.84
N LEU A 41 53.89 18.57 6.97
CA LEU A 41 54.98 19.47 6.59
C LEU A 41 55.42 20.35 7.77
N LEU A 42 54.47 20.94 8.51
CA LEU A 42 54.76 21.84 9.63
C LEU A 42 55.46 21.12 10.79
N GLU A 43 54.95 19.95 11.20
CA GLU A 43 55.49 19.22 12.34
C GLU A 43 56.87 18.60 12.04
N ASN A 44 57.09 18.09 10.82
CA ASN A 44 58.39 17.50 10.46
C ASN A 44 59.47 18.54 10.13
N SER A 45 59.08 19.72 9.65
CA SER A 45 60.05 20.80 9.36
C SER A 45 60.50 21.52 10.63
N GLY A 46 59.58 21.72 11.59
CA GLY A 46 59.85 22.52 12.78
C GLY A 46 59.68 24.02 12.56
N ASP A 47 59.80 24.82 13.63
CA ASP A 47 59.56 26.27 13.55
C ASP A 47 60.80 27.03 13.03
N PRO A 48 60.67 27.90 12.01
CA PRO A 48 61.79 28.68 11.47
C PRO A 48 62.50 29.56 12.51
N TRP A 49 61.75 30.13 13.45
CA TRP A 49 62.28 31.00 14.51
C TRP A 49 63.08 30.26 15.59
N ARG A 50 63.04 28.92 15.59
CA ARG A 50 63.85 28.07 16.47
C ARG A 50 64.98 27.38 15.70
N ASN A 51 65.36 27.92 14.54
CA ASN A 51 66.31 27.29 13.62
C ASN A 51 65.96 25.83 13.30
N PHE A 52 64.65 25.52 13.18
CA PHE A 52 64.16 24.16 12.96
C PHE A 52 64.59 23.14 14.03
N GLY A 53 64.79 23.59 15.28
CA GLY A 53 65.28 22.76 16.39
C GLY A 53 64.21 21.94 17.13
N ASN A 54 62.92 22.07 16.78
CA ASN A 54 61.80 21.35 17.43
C ASN A 54 60.94 20.50 16.47
N PRO A 55 61.52 19.70 15.55
CA PRO A 55 60.74 18.85 14.68
C PRO A 55 60.17 17.66 15.45
N GLN A 56 58.91 17.32 15.18
CA GLN A 56 58.28 16.09 15.62
C GLN A 56 58.16 15.16 14.41
N LYS A 57 58.82 14.00 14.48
CA LYS A 57 58.73 12.99 13.42
C LYS A 57 57.37 12.31 13.45
N LEU A 58 56.41 12.87 12.72
CA LEU A 58 55.10 12.29 12.51
C LEU A 58 55.01 11.73 11.10
N THR A 59 54.53 10.50 10.97
CA THR A 59 54.16 9.94 9.67
C THR A 59 52.91 10.63 9.13
N TYR A 60 52.72 10.61 7.80
CA TYR A 60 51.53 11.21 7.19
C TYR A 60 50.24 10.57 7.69
N TRP A 61 50.25 9.26 7.94
CA TRP A 61 49.11 8.50 8.44
C TRP A 61 48.75 8.86 9.89
N GLU A 62 49.74 9.13 10.74
CA GLU A 62 49.53 9.64 12.10
C GLU A 62 48.88 11.04 12.07
N CYS A 63 49.28 11.91 11.13
CA CYS A 63 48.64 13.20 10.92
C CYS A 63 47.18 13.07 10.45
N LEU A 64 46.88 12.10 9.56
CA LEU A 64 45.50 11.83 9.13
C LEU A 64 44.62 11.38 10.29
N TYR A 65 45.11 10.43 11.09
CA TYR A 65 44.43 9.95 12.29
C TYR A 65 44.21 11.08 13.29
N PHE A 66 45.25 11.87 13.60
CA PHE A 66 45.15 13.01 14.50
C PHE A 66 44.10 14.04 14.04
N LEU A 67 44.10 14.41 12.76
CA LEU A 67 43.12 15.36 12.23
C LEU A 67 41.70 14.78 12.24
N LEU A 68 41.51 13.49 11.94
CA LEU A 68 40.21 12.82 12.00
C LEU A 68 39.63 12.85 13.42
N VAL A 69 40.44 12.47 14.42
CA VAL A 69 40.08 12.50 15.84
C VAL A 69 39.78 13.91 16.34
N THR A 70 40.51 14.90 15.82
CA THR A 70 40.36 16.32 16.18
C THR A 70 39.08 16.91 15.59
N MET A 71 38.80 16.68 14.30
CA MET A 71 37.58 17.19 13.66
C MET A 71 36.31 16.50 14.17
N SER A 72 36.40 15.25 14.64
CA SER A 72 35.28 14.56 15.30
C SER A 72 35.10 14.98 16.76
N THR A 73 35.87 15.95 17.25
CA THR A 73 35.83 16.47 18.63
C THR A 73 36.12 15.44 19.72
N VAL A 74 36.82 14.35 19.39
CA VAL A 74 37.14 13.27 20.35
C VAL A 74 38.39 13.60 21.16
N GLY A 75 39.50 13.96 20.49
CA GLY A 75 40.71 14.47 21.12
C GLY A 75 41.35 13.56 22.19
N TYR A 76 41.80 12.35 21.81
CA TYR A 76 42.43 11.40 22.75
C TYR A 76 43.68 11.94 23.45
N GLY A 77 44.43 12.84 22.81
CA GLY A 77 45.66 13.42 23.35
C GLY A 77 46.89 12.49 23.26
N ASP A 78 46.76 11.38 22.55
CA ASP A 78 47.84 10.45 22.19
C ASP A 78 48.82 11.06 21.18
N LEU A 79 48.29 11.84 20.23
CA LEU A 79 49.05 12.69 19.32
C LEU A 79 48.60 14.15 19.47
N TYR A 80 49.55 15.07 19.39
CA TYR A 80 49.29 16.51 19.43
C TYR A 80 50.42 17.29 18.74
N ALA A 81 50.09 18.48 18.25
CA ALA A 81 51.01 19.40 17.58
C ALA A 81 52.01 20.00 18.59
N HIS A 82 53.31 19.75 18.38
CA HIS A 82 54.37 20.30 19.22
C HIS A 82 54.88 21.66 18.70
N THR A 83 54.87 21.86 17.38
CA THR A 83 55.33 23.11 16.76
C THR A 83 54.36 24.27 17.00
N VAL A 84 54.88 25.50 17.07
CA VAL A 84 54.05 26.70 17.22
C VAL A 84 53.17 26.88 15.98
N LEU A 85 53.74 26.69 14.79
CA LEU A 85 53.00 26.75 13.53
C LEU A 85 51.92 25.67 13.43
N GLY A 86 52.23 24.44 13.83
CA GLY A 86 51.27 23.33 13.85
C GLY A 86 50.10 23.60 14.80
N ARG A 87 50.36 24.16 15.99
CA ARG A 87 49.28 24.56 16.93
C ARG A 87 48.37 25.65 16.36
N VAL A 88 48.94 26.67 15.72
CA VAL A 88 48.15 27.72 15.06
C VAL A 88 47.30 27.12 13.94
N PHE A 89 47.88 26.22 13.14
CA PHE A 89 47.14 25.51 12.10
C PHE A 89 45.99 24.67 12.68
N VAL A 90 46.23 23.91 13.76
CA VAL A 90 45.20 23.10 14.42
C VAL A 90 44.06 23.98 14.94
N VAL A 91 44.33 25.17 15.49
CA VAL A 91 43.28 26.12 15.91
C VAL A 91 42.43 26.56 14.72
N ILE A 92 43.04 26.96 13.62
CA ILE A 92 42.33 27.38 12.39
C ILE A 92 41.54 26.20 11.81
N PHE A 93 42.16 25.02 11.76
CA PHE A 93 41.55 23.79 11.29
C PHE A 93 40.30 23.45 12.10
N ILE A 94 40.38 23.48 13.43
CA ILE A 94 39.24 23.22 14.32
C ILE A 94 38.08 24.19 14.02
N MET A 95 38.35 25.49 13.91
CA MET A 95 37.29 26.49 13.63
C MET A 95 36.55 26.23 12.31
N ILE A 96 37.27 25.80 11.27
CA ILE A 96 36.70 25.55 9.94
C ILE A 96 36.01 24.18 9.90
N PHE A 97 36.70 23.13 10.35
CA PHE A 97 36.26 21.76 10.16
C PHE A 97 35.19 21.30 11.13
N ILE A 98 35.04 21.91 12.32
CA ILE A 98 33.88 21.60 13.17
C ILE A 98 32.58 21.93 12.43
N GLY A 99 32.51 23.08 11.75
CA GLY A 99 31.31 23.46 10.98
C GLY A 99 31.08 22.58 9.75
N LEU A 100 32.15 22.20 9.05
CA LEU A 100 32.06 21.28 7.90
C LEU A 100 31.68 19.87 8.33
N PHE A 101 32.27 19.34 9.40
CA PHE A 101 31.97 18.00 9.89
C PHE A 101 30.53 17.89 10.40
N ALA A 102 30.06 18.91 11.13
CA ALA A 102 28.70 18.99 11.63
C ALA A 102 27.64 19.09 10.52
N SER A 103 27.98 19.55 9.32
CA SER A 103 27.07 19.62 8.17
C SER A 103 27.18 18.38 7.26
N PHE A 104 28.40 17.89 7.01
CA PHE A 104 28.62 16.77 6.09
C PHE A 104 28.06 15.44 6.61
N ILE A 105 28.25 15.12 7.90
CA ILE A 105 27.80 13.82 8.43
C ILE A 105 26.26 13.69 8.38
N PRO A 106 25.46 14.67 8.83
CA PRO A 106 24.00 14.60 8.69
C PRO A 106 23.53 14.53 7.22
N GLU A 107 24.13 15.30 6.31
CA GLU A 107 23.74 15.29 4.88
C GLU A 107 24.06 13.92 4.24
N ILE A 108 25.22 13.34 4.54
CA ILE A 108 25.57 11.98 4.10
C ILE A 108 24.61 10.95 4.70
N ALA A 109 24.32 11.05 6.00
CA ALA A 109 23.40 10.14 6.68
C ALA A 109 21.99 10.23 6.09
N GLU A 110 21.51 11.43 5.76
CA GLU A 110 20.21 11.63 5.11
C GLU A 110 20.19 11.03 3.69
N ILE A 111 21.24 11.23 2.90
CA ILE A 111 21.32 10.67 1.53
C ILE A 111 21.39 9.14 1.57
N LEU A 112 22.17 8.56 2.48
CA LEU A 112 22.26 7.11 2.65
C LEU A 112 20.96 6.53 3.26
N GLY A 113 20.29 7.28 4.13
CA GLY A 113 19.02 6.91 4.74
C GLY A 113 17.83 6.98 3.76
N LYS A 114 17.93 7.74 2.67
CA LYS A 114 16.90 7.86 1.61
C LYS A 114 16.71 6.60 0.75
N ARG A 115 17.30 5.45 1.10
CA ARG A 115 17.02 4.19 0.41
C ARG A 115 15.54 3.86 0.59
N GLN A 116 14.77 3.96 -0.49
CA GLN A 116 13.34 3.70 -0.47
C GLN A 116 13.09 2.21 -0.14
N LYS A 117 12.73 1.94 1.12
CA LYS A 117 12.45 0.61 1.66
C LYS A 117 11.34 -0.13 0.89
N TYR A 118 10.37 0.62 0.39
CA TYR A 118 9.21 0.12 -0.37
C TYR A 118 9.30 0.40 -1.87
N GLY A 119 10.52 0.55 -2.39
CA GLY A 119 10.76 0.59 -3.83
C GLY A 119 10.73 -0.82 -4.45
N GLY A 120 11.32 -0.97 -5.64
CA GLY A 120 11.38 -2.26 -6.35
C GLY A 120 10.09 -2.61 -7.08
N SER A 121 10.06 -3.77 -7.74
CA SER A 121 8.92 -4.23 -8.56
C SER A 121 8.31 -5.51 -8.00
N TYR A 122 6.99 -5.63 -8.10
CA TYR A 122 6.27 -6.84 -7.76
C TYR A 122 6.67 -7.97 -8.70
N ARG A 123 6.98 -9.13 -8.12
CA ARG A 123 7.36 -10.34 -8.85
C ARG A 123 6.23 -11.36 -8.75
N LYS A 124 5.36 -11.35 -9.76
CA LYS A 124 4.26 -12.30 -9.86
C LYS A 124 4.75 -13.75 -9.86
N GLU A 125 4.25 -14.54 -8.92
CA GLU A 125 4.44 -15.99 -8.90
C GLU A 125 3.52 -16.67 -9.93
N ARG A 126 3.99 -17.76 -10.55
CA ARG A 126 3.22 -18.46 -11.58
C ARG A 126 2.04 -19.19 -10.93
N GLY A 127 0.82 -18.85 -11.34
CA GLY A 127 -0.42 -19.50 -10.88
C GLY A 127 -1.15 -18.73 -9.78
N LYS A 128 -0.48 -17.81 -9.10
CA LYS A 128 -1.12 -16.91 -8.14
C LYS A 128 -1.74 -15.71 -8.84
N ARG A 129 -2.91 -15.31 -8.36
CA ARG A 129 -3.56 -14.07 -8.76
C ARG A 129 -3.19 -12.99 -7.75
N HIS A 130 -3.21 -11.74 -8.19
CA HIS A 130 -2.99 -10.62 -7.30
C HIS A 130 -3.97 -9.50 -7.58
N VAL A 131 -4.27 -8.73 -6.55
CA VAL A 131 -5.14 -7.56 -6.60
C VAL A 131 -4.33 -6.34 -6.19
N VAL A 132 -4.47 -5.26 -6.95
CA VAL A 132 -3.79 -3.99 -6.65
C VAL A 132 -4.73 -3.08 -5.87
N VAL A 133 -4.35 -2.68 -4.67
CA VAL A 133 -5.12 -1.76 -3.82
C VAL A 133 -4.44 -0.39 -3.80
N CYS A 134 -5.19 0.66 -4.11
CA CYS A 134 -4.69 2.03 -4.15
C CYS A 134 -5.71 3.03 -3.56
N GLY A 135 -5.36 4.32 -3.58
CA GLY A 135 -6.21 5.39 -3.03
C GLY A 135 -5.84 5.73 -1.59
N TYR A 136 -6.83 5.82 -0.71
CA TYR A 136 -6.64 6.15 0.70
C TYR A 136 -6.20 4.93 1.51
N ILE A 137 -4.90 4.84 1.78
CA ILE A 137 -4.27 3.72 2.47
C ILE A 137 -3.74 4.19 3.83
N THR A 138 -4.40 3.72 4.89
CA THR A 138 -4.08 3.99 6.31
C THR A 138 -4.18 2.69 7.10
N PHE A 139 -3.74 2.71 8.37
CA PHE A 139 -3.88 1.54 9.24
C PHE A 139 -5.34 1.06 9.33
N ASP A 140 -6.29 1.97 9.60
CA ASP A 140 -7.70 1.59 9.78
C ASP A 140 -8.35 1.05 8.52
N SER A 141 -8.10 1.70 7.37
CA SER A 141 -8.67 1.27 6.09
C SER A 141 -8.13 -0.10 5.67
N VAL A 142 -6.81 -0.30 5.79
CA VAL A 142 -6.15 -1.58 5.48
C VAL A 142 -6.55 -2.67 6.47
N SER A 143 -6.60 -2.38 7.76
CA SER A 143 -6.98 -3.36 8.80
C SER A 143 -8.39 -3.89 8.60
N ASN A 144 -9.35 -3.01 8.32
CA ASN A 144 -10.72 -3.44 8.04
C ASN A 144 -10.80 -4.21 6.72
N PHE A 145 -10.12 -3.74 5.67
CA PHE A 145 -10.08 -4.44 4.39
C PHE A 145 -9.48 -5.85 4.51
N LEU A 146 -8.32 -6.01 5.17
CA LEU A 146 -7.66 -7.31 5.31
C LEU A 146 -8.47 -8.29 6.18
N LYS A 147 -9.18 -7.80 7.20
CA LYS A 147 -10.05 -8.66 8.03
C LYS A 147 -11.16 -9.31 7.21
N ASP A 148 -11.78 -8.56 6.30
CA ASP A 148 -12.87 -9.06 5.46
C ASP A 148 -12.35 -9.85 4.25
N PHE A 149 -11.23 -9.43 3.66
CA PHE A 149 -10.68 -10.02 2.45
C PHE A 149 -9.92 -11.33 2.71
N LEU A 150 -9.12 -11.41 3.78
CA LEU A 150 -8.35 -12.60 4.17
C LEU A 150 -9.07 -13.41 5.25
N HIS A 151 -10.40 -13.33 5.32
CA HIS A 151 -11.18 -14.06 6.30
C HIS A 151 -11.17 -15.56 6.02
N LYS A 152 -11.16 -16.39 7.07
CA LYS A 152 -11.07 -17.85 6.97
C LYS A 152 -12.31 -18.51 6.38
N ASP A 153 -13.45 -17.83 6.45
CA ASP A 153 -14.73 -18.36 5.98
C ASP A 153 -14.91 -18.17 4.46
N ARG A 154 -13.98 -17.45 3.80
CA ARG A 154 -13.86 -17.46 2.34
C ARG A 154 -13.21 -18.76 1.88
N GLU A 155 -13.57 -19.20 0.68
CA GLU A 155 -12.81 -20.26 0.00
C GLU A 155 -11.33 -19.88 -0.04
N ASP A 156 -10.44 -20.86 0.11
CA ASP A 156 -8.99 -20.69 0.03
C ASP A 156 -8.58 -20.20 -1.36
N VAL A 157 -8.76 -18.90 -1.64
CA VAL A 157 -8.31 -18.27 -2.87
C VAL A 157 -6.90 -17.74 -2.61
N ASP A 158 -5.92 -18.34 -3.29
CA ASP A 158 -4.52 -17.92 -3.26
C ASP A 158 -4.35 -16.59 -4.03
N VAL A 159 -4.78 -15.50 -3.40
CA VAL A 159 -4.73 -14.13 -3.92
C VAL A 159 -3.79 -13.28 -3.09
N GLU A 160 -2.78 -12.71 -3.75
CA GLU A 160 -1.87 -11.75 -3.15
C GLU A 160 -2.42 -10.32 -3.26
N ILE A 161 -2.14 -9.49 -2.25
CA ILE A 161 -2.62 -8.12 -2.15
C ILE A 161 -1.44 -7.18 -2.27
N VAL A 162 -1.45 -6.33 -3.29
CA VAL A 162 -0.38 -5.38 -3.59
C VAL A 162 -0.89 -3.97 -3.33
N PHE A 163 -0.42 -3.34 -2.25
CA PHE A 163 -0.75 -1.95 -1.94
C PHE A 163 0.18 -0.99 -2.71
N LEU A 164 -0.39 -0.02 -3.43
CA LEU A 164 0.34 1.04 -4.11
C LEU A 164 -0.08 2.41 -3.57
N HIS A 165 0.82 3.10 -2.89
CA HIS A 165 0.52 4.38 -2.24
C HIS A 165 1.72 5.34 -2.22
N LYS A 166 1.43 6.65 -2.29
CA LYS A 166 2.45 7.70 -2.38
C LYS A 166 3.11 8.03 -1.03
N GLY A 167 2.37 7.86 0.07
CA GLY A 167 2.92 8.00 1.42
C GLY A 167 3.81 6.81 1.80
N LEU A 168 4.69 6.97 2.78
CA LEU A 168 5.32 5.82 3.44
C LEU A 168 4.37 5.29 4.52
N PRO A 169 4.33 3.96 4.76
CA PRO A 169 3.48 3.40 5.79
C PRO A 169 4.00 3.82 7.18
N GLY A 170 3.08 4.24 8.06
CA GLY A 170 3.40 4.45 9.47
C GLY A 170 3.77 3.13 10.17
N LEU A 171 4.39 3.21 11.35
CA LEU A 171 4.91 2.04 12.09
C LEU A 171 3.84 0.97 12.37
N GLU A 172 2.61 1.39 12.65
CA GLU A 172 1.48 0.48 12.89
C GLU A 172 1.10 -0.29 11.63
N LEU A 173 1.04 0.41 10.49
CA LEU A 173 0.78 -0.22 9.20
C LEU A 173 1.94 -1.14 8.80
N GLU A 174 3.20 -0.75 9.04
CA GLU A 174 4.34 -1.67 8.85
C GLU A 174 4.21 -2.95 9.68
N GLY A 175 3.76 -2.82 10.93
CA GLY A 175 3.49 -3.95 11.81
C GLY A 175 2.41 -4.87 11.25
N LEU A 176 1.34 -4.30 10.69
CA LEU A 176 0.26 -5.05 10.05
C LEU A 176 0.73 -5.77 8.78
N LEU A 177 1.48 -5.08 7.91
CA LEU A 177 2.04 -5.66 6.68
C LEU A 177 2.96 -6.84 6.99
N LYS A 178 3.82 -6.72 8.02
CA LYS A 178 4.72 -7.81 8.43
C LYS A 178 3.98 -9.04 8.96
N ARG A 179 2.80 -8.88 9.58
CA ARG A 179 1.99 -10.02 10.04
C ARG A 179 1.43 -10.84 8.87
N HIS A 180 1.18 -10.21 7.74
CA HIS A 180 0.67 -10.83 6.52
C HIS A 180 1.71 -10.87 5.39
N PHE A 181 2.99 -11.00 5.73
CA PHE A 181 4.13 -10.91 4.79
C PHE A 181 4.02 -11.84 3.57
N THR A 182 3.39 -13.01 3.70
CA THR A 182 3.25 -13.97 2.59
C THR A 182 2.15 -13.62 1.60
N GLN A 183 1.21 -12.75 1.97
CA GLN A 183 0.01 -12.42 1.19
C GLN A 183 -0.05 -10.94 0.82
N VAL A 184 0.70 -10.08 1.51
CA VAL A 184 0.58 -8.64 1.40
C VAL A 184 1.93 -8.00 1.12
N GLU A 185 2.01 -7.25 0.02
CA GLU A 185 3.16 -6.43 -0.33
C GLU A 185 2.77 -4.95 -0.43
N TYR A 186 3.74 -4.07 -0.15
CA TYR A 186 3.53 -2.62 -0.19
C TYR A 186 4.59 -1.96 -1.06
N PHE A 187 4.13 -1.14 -2.00
CA PHE A 187 4.98 -0.36 -2.90
C PHE A 187 4.71 1.14 -2.76
N TRP A 188 5.79 1.89 -2.60
CA TRP A 188 5.76 3.36 -2.62
C TRP A 188 5.61 3.84 -4.05
N GLY A 189 4.53 4.55 -4.40
CA GLY A 189 4.29 5.05 -5.76
C GLY A 189 2.88 5.58 -5.97
N THR A 190 2.54 5.96 -7.19
CA THR A 190 1.22 6.49 -7.54
C THR A 190 0.67 5.80 -8.78
N VAL A 191 -0.62 5.46 -8.76
CA VAL A 191 -1.33 4.92 -9.93
C VAL A 191 -1.42 5.91 -11.09
N MET A 192 -1.08 7.17 -10.87
CA MET A 192 -1.00 8.20 -11.91
C MET A 192 0.24 8.08 -12.80
N ASP A 193 1.28 7.36 -12.35
CA ASP A 193 2.49 7.11 -13.12
C ASP A 193 2.44 5.72 -13.76
N ALA A 194 2.58 5.66 -15.08
CA ALA A 194 2.58 4.42 -15.84
C ALA A 194 3.73 3.48 -15.42
N ASN A 195 4.88 4.02 -15.00
CA ASN A 195 6.00 3.21 -14.55
C ASN A 195 5.67 2.47 -13.24
N ASP A 196 4.93 3.12 -12.34
CA ASP A 196 4.48 2.50 -11.10
C ASP A 196 3.42 1.42 -11.36
N LEU A 197 2.54 1.62 -12.35
CA LEU A 197 1.58 0.63 -12.80
C LEU A 197 2.26 -0.62 -13.40
N GLU A 198 3.31 -0.43 -14.19
CA GLU A 198 4.15 -1.52 -14.70
C GLU A 198 4.84 -2.27 -13.55
N ARG A 199 5.37 -1.52 -12.59
CA ARG A 199 6.11 -2.03 -11.42
C ARG A 199 5.26 -2.92 -10.51
N VAL A 200 3.96 -2.64 -10.38
CA VAL A 200 2.99 -3.49 -9.65
C VAL A 200 2.30 -4.52 -10.54
N ARG A 201 2.71 -4.66 -11.81
CA ARG A 201 2.15 -5.60 -12.79
C ARG A 201 0.64 -5.48 -12.91
N ILE A 202 0.11 -4.26 -13.06
CA ILE A 202 -1.36 -4.07 -13.13
C ILE A 202 -2.00 -4.78 -14.33
N GLN A 203 -1.26 -4.97 -15.42
CA GLN A 203 -1.72 -5.74 -16.60
C GLN A 203 -2.07 -7.19 -16.27
N ASP A 204 -1.36 -7.77 -15.29
CA ASP A 204 -1.51 -9.17 -14.90
C ASP A 204 -2.41 -9.34 -13.67
N ALA A 205 -2.93 -8.24 -13.12
CA ALA A 205 -3.75 -8.22 -11.91
C ALA A 205 -5.20 -8.63 -12.22
N ASP A 206 -5.84 -9.31 -11.27
CA ASP A 206 -7.24 -9.77 -11.42
C ASP A 206 -8.24 -8.60 -11.25
N ALA A 207 -7.91 -7.68 -10.35
CA ALA A 207 -8.68 -6.45 -10.13
C ALA A 207 -7.81 -5.33 -9.54
N CYS A 208 -8.29 -4.09 -9.65
CA CYS A 208 -7.79 -2.95 -8.91
C CYS A 208 -8.88 -2.34 -8.01
N LEU A 209 -8.56 -2.20 -6.72
CA LEU A 209 -9.44 -1.64 -5.70
C LEU A 209 -8.98 -0.22 -5.36
N VAL A 210 -9.87 0.77 -5.51
CA VAL A 210 -9.60 2.18 -5.20
C VAL A 210 -10.37 2.59 -3.94
N LEU A 211 -9.66 2.75 -2.83
CA LEU A 211 -10.23 3.13 -1.53
C LEU A 211 -10.35 4.66 -1.41
N ALA A 212 -11.41 5.13 -0.77
CA ALA A 212 -11.67 6.56 -0.55
C ALA A 212 -11.55 6.95 0.92
N ASN A 213 -11.09 8.18 1.18
CA ASN A 213 -11.15 8.76 2.52
C ASN A 213 -12.57 9.20 2.88
N LYS A 214 -13.29 8.39 3.66
CA LYS A 214 -14.67 8.67 4.09
C LYS A 214 -14.82 9.90 4.98
N TYR A 215 -13.72 10.42 5.54
CA TYR A 215 -13.69 11.53 6.50
C TYR A 215 -12.93 12.75 5.95
N CYS A 216 -12.85 12.90 4.63
CA CYS A 216 -12.23 14.06 3.99
C CYS A 216 -13.03 15.35 4.23
N GLN A 217 -12.37 16.51 4.11
CA GLN A 217 -13.03 17.82 4.24
C GLN A 217 -13.95 18.11 3.06
N ASP A 218 -13.49 17.79 1.85
CA ASP A 218 -14.23 17.98 0.60
C ASP A 218 -14.42 16.62 -0.10
N PRO A 219 -15.64 16.03 -0.03
CA PRO A 219 -15.96 14.77 -0.68
C PRO A 219 -15.86 14.81 -2.21
N ASP A 220 -16.16 15.95 -2.84
CA ASP A 220 -16.11 16.07 -4.31
C ASP A 220 -14.66 16.07 -4.80
N GLN A 221 -13.75 16.67 -4.04
CA GLN A 221 -12.32 16.63 -4.35
C GLN A 221 -11.75 15.20 -4.23
N GLU A 222 -12.13 14.45 -3.19
CA GLU A 222 -11.70 13.07 -2.99
C GLU A 222 -12.23 12.14 -4.10
N ASP A 223 -13.50 12.29 -4.48
CA ASP A 223 -14.10 11.55 -5.59
C ASP A 223 -13.46 11.89 -6.93
N ALA A 224 -13.21 13.17 -7.20
CA ALA A 224 -12.49 13.60 -8.41
C ALA A 224 -11.09 12.97 -8.48
N ALA A 225 -10.37 12.90 -7.37
CA ALA A 225 -9.08 12.21 -7.31
C ALA A 225 -9.22 10.71 -7.59
N ASN A 226 -10.24 10.03 -7.05
CA ASN A 226 -10.52 8.63 -7.33
C ASN A 226 -10.89 8.37 -8.79
N ILE A 227 -11.72 9.22 -9.40
CA ILE A 227 -12.07 9.14 -10.83
C ILE A 227 -10.80 9.28 -11.69
N MET A 228 -9.90 10.22 -11.36
CA MET A 228 -8.62 10.36 -12.06
C MET A 228 -7.72 9.12 -11.93
N ARG A 229 -7.73 8.45 -10.77
CA ARG A 229 -7.02 7.17 -10.58
C ARG A 229 -7.60 6.09 -11.49
N VAL A 230 -8.92 5.98 -11.57
CA VAL A 230 -9.61 5.03 -12.48
C VAL A 230 -9.23 5.32 -13.94
N ILE A 231 -9.25 6.58 -14.37
CA ILE A 231 -8.84 6.97 -15.73
C ILE A 231 -7.40 6.55 -16.00
N SER A 232 -6.47 6.80 -15.08
CA SER A 232 -5.06 6.40 -15.24
C SER A 232 -4.90 4.89 -15.42
N ILE A 233 -5.59 4.10 -14.59
CA ILE A 233 -5.56 2.63 -14.65
C ILE A 233 -6.12 2.14 -15.99
N LYS A 234 -7.31 2.61 -16.37
CA LYS A 234 -8.00 2.21 -17.61
C LYS A 234 -7.29 2.67 -18.87
N ASN A 235 -6.56 3.79 -18.80
CA ASN A 235 -5.72 4.27 -19.90
C ASN A 235 -4.45 3.41 -20.07
N TYR A 236 -3.90 2.88 -18.97
CA TYR A 236 -2.76 1.96 -19.03
C TYR A 236 -3.17 0.54 -19.46
N HIS A 237 -4.26 0.02 -18.91
CA HIS A 237 -4.86 -1.24 -19.31
C HIS A 237 -6.39 -1.16 -19.22
N SER A 238 -7.07 -1.18 -20.37
CA SER A 238 -8.54 -1.09 -20.42
C SER A 238 -9.23 -2.33 -19.85
N ASP A 239 -8.59 -3.49 -19.99
CA ASP A 239 -9.18 -4.81 -19.78
C ASP A 239 -9.01 -5.35 -18.35
N ILE A 240 -8.96 -4.45 -17.37
CA ILE A 240 -8.87 -4.77 -15.94
C ILE A 240 -10.19 -4.45 -15.22
N LYS A 241 -10.59 -5.29 -14.27
CA LYS A 241 -11.70 -4.98 -13.36
C LYS A 241 -11.31 -3.89 -12.36
N VAL A 242 -12.06 -2.80 -12.28
CA VAL A 242 -11.82 -1.71 -11.32
C VAL A 242 -13.02 -1.51 -10.41
N ILE A 243 -12.79 -1.65 -9.10
CA ILE A 243 -13.80 -1.38 -8.07
C ILE A 243 -13.39 -0.13 -7.30
N VAL A 244 -14.22 0.90 -7.33
CA VAL A 244 -13.92 2.22 -6.75
C VAL A 244 -14.95 2.60 -5.71
N GLN A 245 -14.49 3.18 -4.60
CA GLN A 245 -15.35 3.84 -3.63
C GLN A 245 -15.56 5.30 -4.01
N LEU A 246 -16.82 5.71 -4.09
CA LEU A 246 -17.22 7.12 -4.24
C LEU A 246 -18.03 7.56 -3.02
N LEU A 247 -17.95 8.85 -2.70
CA LEU A 247 -18.64 9.44 -1.57
C LEU A 247 -19.99 10.01 -1.99
N GLN A 248 -20.05 10.73 -3.12
CA GLN A 248 -21.25 11.37 -3.63
C GLN A 248 -21.84 10.63 -4.84
N TYR A 249 -23.18 10.65 -4.94
CA TYR A 249 -23.88 9.94 -6.00
C TYR A 249 -23.72 10.60 -7.37
N HIS A 250 -23.76 11.93 -7.46
CA HIS A 250 -23.63 12.63 -8.76
C HIS A 250 -22.28 12.38 -9.43
N ASN A 251 -21.22 12.16 -8.66
CA ASN A 251 -19.88 11.86 -9.18
C ASN A 251 -19.80 10.49 -9.88
N LYS A 252 -20.70 9.55 -9.56
CA LYS A 252 -20.78 8.23 -10.20
C LYS A 252 -21.05 8.32 -11.70
N ALA A 253 -21.76 9.36 -12.15
CA ALA A 253 -22.05 9.58 -13.56
C ALA A 253 -20.78 9.81 -14.40
N TYR A 254 -19.72 10.37 -13.82
CA TYR A 254 -18.47 10.60 -14.54
C TYR A 254 -17.73 9.31 -14.91
N LEU A 255 -17.89 8.23 -14.13
CA LEU A 255 -17.29 6.94 -14.46
C LEU A 255 -17.90 6.32 -15.71
N LEU A 256 -19.22 6.49 -15.91
CA LEU A 256 -19.94 6.00 -17.09
C LEU A 256 -19.52 6.71 -18.38
N ASN A 257 -18.93 7.90 -18.27
CA ASN A 257 -18.39 8.63 -19.42
C ASN A 257 -17.00 8.13 -19.85
N ILE A 258 -16.37 7.26 -19.07
CA ILE A 258 -15.09 6.65 -19.43
C ILE A 258 -15.36 5.51 -20.43
N PRO A 259 -14.80 5.55 -21.66
CA PRO A 259 -15.14 4.58 -22.69
C PRO A 259 -14.71 3.14 -22.35
N SER A 260 -13.65 2.99 -21.55
CA SER A 260 -13.13 1.70 -21.10
C SER A 260 -13.80 1.18 -19.82
N TRP A 261 -14.76 1.91 -19.26
CA TRP A 261 -15.52 1.48 -18.08
C TRP A 261 -16.67 0.57 -18.52
N ASP A 262 -16.64 -0.68 -18.07
CA ASP A 262 -17.61 -1.71 -18.46
C ASP A 262 -18.17 -2.43 -17.23
N TRP A 263 -19.39 -2.06 -16.86
CA TRP A 263 -20.12 -2.67 -15.76
C TRP A 263 -20.40 -4.17 -16.00
N LYS A 264 -20.48 -4.63 -17.26
CA LYS A 264 -20.69 -6.05 -17.57
C LYS A 264 -19.46 -6.91 -17.24
N ARG A 265 -18.29 -6.29 -17.18
CA ARG A 265 -17.02 -6.93 -16.79
C ARG A 265 -16.77 -6.85 -15.28
N GLY A 266 -17.69 -6.24 -14.54
CA GLY A 266 -17.63 -6.08 -13.09
C GLY A 266 -16.85 -4.84 -12.64
N ASP A 267 -16.79 -3.79 -13.47
CA ASP A 267 -16.37 -2.48 -13.00
C ASP A 267 -17.48 -1.88 -12.12
N ASP A 268 -17.22 -1.82 -10.81
CA ASP A 268 -18.23 -1.45 -9.83
C ASP A 268 -17.87 -0.15 -9.10
N ALA A 269 -18.82 0.77 -9.06
CA ALA A 269 -18.72 2.02 -8.32
C ALA A 269 -19.54 1.94 -7.03
N VAL A 270 -18.86 1.67 -5.92
CA VAL A 270 -19.46 1.56 -4.58
C VAL A 270 -19.67 2.97 -4.01
N CYS A 271 -20.86 3.53 -4.22
CA CYS A 271 -21.21 4.85 -3.68
C CYS A 271 -21.65 4.75 -2.22
N VAL A 272 -20.87 5.34 -1.32
CA VAL A 272 -21.09 5.30 0.13
C VAL A 272 -22.36 6.07 0.52
N ALA A 273 -22.62 7.25 -0.04
CA ALA A 273 -23.84 8.00 0.27
C ALA A 273 -25.11 7.25 -0.19
N GLU A 274 -25.07 6.67 -1.39
CA GLU A 274 -26.17 5.88 -1.96
C GLU A 274 -26.52 4.70 -1.04
N LEU A 275 -25.53 3.87 -0.68
CA LEU A 275 -25.73 2.71 0.19
C LEU A 275 -26.15 3.12 1.61
N LYS A 276 -25.48 4.12 2.20
CA LYS A 276 -25.76 4.58 3.57
C LYS A 276 -27.20 5.10 3.69
N LEU A 277 -27.61 5.99 2.78
CA LEU A 277 -28.96 6.56 2.81
C LEU A 277 -30.01 5.52 2.39
N GLY A 278 -29.69 4.63 1.46
CA GLY A 278 -30.56 3.52 1.07
C GLY A 278 -30.88 2.58 2.23
N PHE A 279 -29.87 2.16 3.01
CA PHE A 279 -30.09 1.32 4.19
C PHE A 279 -30.90 2.01 5.28
N ILE A 280 -30.69 3.32 5.50
CA ILE A 280 -31.49 4.11 6.44
C ILE A 280 -32.94 4.19 5.95
N ALA A 281 -33.16 4.46 4.67
CA ALA A 281 -34.50 4.56 4.08
C ALA A 281 -35.27 3.23 4.18
N GLN A 282 -34.62 2.09 3.91
CA GLN A 282 -35.23 0.78 4.11
C GLN A 282 -35.52 0.48 5.58
N SER A 283 -34.66 0.93 6.49
CA SER A 283 -34.93 0.82 7.93
C SER A 283 -36.11 1.67 8.41
N CYS A 284 -36.55 2.67 7.65
CA CYS A 284 -37.80 3.39 7.93
C CYS A 284 -39.04 2.55 7.58
N LEU A 285 -38.93 1.63 6.63
CA LEU A 285 -40.01 0.68 6.29
C LEU A 285 -40.03 -0.51 7.25
N ALA A 286 -38.86 -1.06 7.56
CA ALA A 286 -38.67 -2.19 8.46
C ALA A 286 -37.52 -1.91 9.45
N PRO A 287 -37.83 -1.46 10.68
CA PRO A 287 -36.80 -1.14 11.68
C PRO A 287 -35.85 -2.30 11.93
N GLY A 288 -34.54 -2.04 11.83
CA GLY A 288 -33.48 -3.05 12.00
C GLY A 288 -32.95 -3.64 10.68
N PHE A 289 -33.56 -3.32 9.54
CA PHE A 289 -33.11 -3.79 8.22
C PHE A 289 -31.66 -3.39 7.91
N SER A 290 -31.25 -2.18 8.28
CA SER A 290 -29.88 -1.70 8.06
C SER A 290 -28.84 -2.58 8.75
N THR A 291 -29.07 -2.97 9.99
CA THR A 291 -28.19 -3.85 10.76
C THR A 291 -28.19 -5.27 10.20
N LEU A 292 -29.36 -5.77 9.77
CA LEU A 292 -29.48 -7.07 9.11
C LEU A 292 -28.60 -7.12 7.84
N MET A 293 -28.75 -6.14 6.94
CA MET A 293 -27.95 -6.08 5.72
C MET A 293 -26.47 -5.86 6.00
N ALA A 294 -26.11 -5.00 6.95
CA ALA A 294 -24.72 -4.75 7.30
C ALA A 294 -24.01 -6.02 7.79
N ASN A 295 -24.68 -6.85 8.59
CA ASN A 295 -24.12 -8.11 9.07
C ASN A 295 -23.89 -9.10 7.92
N LEU A 296 -24.78 -9.18 6.92
CA LEU A 296 -24.66 -10.10 5.77
C LEU A 296 -23.46 -9.81 4.85
N PHE A 297 -22.90 -8.59 4.89
CA PHE A 297 -21.74 -8.19 4.08
C PHE A 297 -20.42 -8.15 4.86
N THR A 298 -20.47 -8.19 6.20
CA THR A 298 -19.26 -8.23 7.03
C THR A 298 -18.92 -9.68 7.35
N MET A 299 -17.70 -10.12 7.02
CA MET A 299 -17.31 -11.48 7.32
C MET A 299 -17.11 -11.63 8.84
N ARG A 300 -17.90 -12.50 9.47
CA ARG A 300 -17.86 -12.70 10.93
C ARG A 300 -18.05 -14.16 11.27
N SER A 301 -17.06 -14.76 11.93
CA SER A 301 -17.25 -16.11 12.47
C SER A 301 -18.08 -16.10 13.75
N TYR A 302 -19.07 -17.00 13.82
CA TYR A 302 -19.83 -17.25 15.05
C TYR A 302 -18.94 -17.86 16.14
N LYS A 303 -18.78 -17.15 17.26
CA LYS A 303 -17.98 -17.60 18.43
C LYS A 303 -18.76 -17.34 19.72
N PRO A 304 -19.58 -18.29 20.19
CA PRO A 304 -20.31 -18.13 21.43
C PRO A 304 -19.35 -18.22 22.62
N THR A 305 -19.46 -17.29 23.58
CA THR A 305 -18.78 -17.39 24.88
C THR A 305 -19.79 -17.77 25.95
N PRO A 306 -19.41 -18.56 26.97
CA PRO A 306 -20.34 -19.08 27.98
C PRO A 306 -21.05 -17.99 28.80
N ASP A 307 -20.47 -16.79 28.87
CA ASP A 307 -21.02 -15.65 29.63
C ASP A 307 -22.08 -14.84 28.84
N MET A 308 -22.38 -15.21 27.58
CA MET A 308 -23.35 -14.48 26.76
C MET A 308 -24.78 -14.76 27.21
N ALA A 309 -25.59 -13.69 27.28
CA ALA A 309 -27.04 -13.82 27.46
C ALA A 309 -27.69 -14.45 26.22
N GLN A 310 -28.87 -15.06 26.37
CA GLN A 310 -29.56 -15.76 25.28
C GLN A 310 -29.82 -14.87 24.04
N TRP A 311 -30.21 -13.60 24.25
CA TRP A 311 -30.42 -12.69 23.12
C TRP A 311 -29.13 -12.40 22.35
N GLN A 312 -27.97 -12.43 23.03
CA GLN A 312 -26.67 -12.24 22.41
C GLN A 312 -26.28 -13.48 21.62
N THR A 313 -26.53 -14.68 22.15
CA THR A 313 -26.23 -15.91 21.42
C THR A 313 -27.01 -16.03 20.12
N ASP A 314 -28.29 -15.63 20.14
CA ASP A 314 -29.16 -15.65 18.96
C ASP A 314 -28.77 -14.56 17.95
N TYR A 315 -28.45 -13.35 18.44
CA TYR A 315 -27.94 -12.26 17.60
C TYR A 315 -26.62 -12.63 16.92
N MET A 316 -25.66 -13.15 17.69
CA MET A 316 -24.35 -13.55 17.18
C MET A 316 -24.45 -14.67 16.15
N ARG A 317 -25.44 -15.57 16.28
CA ARG A 317 -25.71 -16.58 15.24
C ARG A 317 -26.12 -15.91 13.93
N GLY A 318 -27.04 -14.95 13.98
CA GLY A 318 -27.43 -14.16 12.82
C GLY A 318 -26.27 -13.38 12.19
N THR A 319 -25.28 -12.94 12.98
CA THR A 319 -24.10 -12.27 12.44
C THR A 319 -23.15 -13.18 11.66
N GLY A 320 -23.25 -14.51 11.82
CA GLY A 320 -22.45 -15.47 11.04
C GLY A 320 -23.08 -15.89 9.72
N MET A 321 -24.24 -15.32 9.38
CA MET A 321 -24.88 -15.55 8.09
C MET A 321 -24.35 -14.54 7.07
N GLU A 322 -24.06 -15.00 5.86
CA GLU A 322 -23.47 -14.19 4.80
C GLU A 322 -24.21 -14.43 3.47
N MET A 323 -24.07 -13.51 2.52
CA MET A 323 -24.62 -13.69 1.17
C MET A 323 -23.64 -14.42 0.25
N TYR A 324 -24.15 -15.44 -0.43
CA TYR A 324 -23.42 -16.27 -1.36
C TYR A 324 -24.14 -16.38 -2.71
N THR A 325 -23.36 -16.67 -3.75
CA THR A 325 -23.87 -16.90 -5.10
C THR A 325 -23.39 -18.26 -5.58
N GLU A 326 -24.32 -19.11 -6.05
CA GLU A 326 -23.98 -20.43 -6.56
C GLU A 326 -24.96 -20.84 -7.66
N TYR A 327 -24.54 -21.71 -8.57
CA TYR A 327 -25.41 -22.19 -9.63
C TYR A 327 -26.34 -23.29 -9.13
N LEU A 328 -27.64 -23.16 -9.44
CA LEU A 328 -28.63 -24.17 -9.10
C LEU A 328 -28.37 -25.46 -9.91
N SER A 329 -28.55 -26.61 -9.26
CA SER A 329 -28.39 -27.91 -9.90
C SER A 329 -29.50 -28.15 -10.94
N SER A 330 -29.25 -29.05 -11.89
CA SER A 330 -30.23 -29.41 -12.92
C SER A 330 -31.54 -30.00 -12.38
N ALA A 331 -31.57 -30.43 -11.12
CA ALA A 331 -32.78 -30.92 -10.46
C ALA A 331 -33.80 -29.80 -10.19
N PHE A 332 -33.35 -28.54 -10.11
CA PHE A 332 -34.23 -27.39 -9.94
C PHE A 332 -34.82 -26.89 -11.26
N ASN A 333 -34.38 -27.40 -12.41
CA ASN A 333 -34.85 -26.96 -13.72
C ASN A 333 -36.37 -27.15 -13.86
N ALA A 334 -37.04 -26.13 -14.40
CA ALA A 334 -38.49 -26.05 -14.61
C ALA A 334 -39.37 -26.01 -13.35
N LEU A 335 -38.79 -26.04 -12.15
CA LEU A 335 -39.51 -25.73 -10.91
C LEU A 335 -39.83 -24.23 -10.84
N THR A 336 -40.89 -23.90 -10.10
CA THR A 336 -41.18 -22.50 -9.76
C THR A 336 -40.25 -22.03 -8.64
N PHE A 337 -39.99 -20.72 -8.57
CA PHE A 337 -39.16 -20.16 -7.51
C PHE A 337 -39.63 -20.52 -6.08
N PRO A 338 -40.94 -20.46 -5.73
CA PRO A 338 -41.38 -20.83 -4.39
C PRO A 338 -41.13 -22.30 -4.03
N GLU A 339 -41.34 -23.23 -4.98
CA GLU A 339 -41.06 -24.65 -4.78
C GLU A 339 -39.57 -24.91 -4.56
N ALA A 340 -38.72 -24.24 -5.35
CA ALA A 340 -37.28 -24.34 -5.20
C ALA A 340 -36.80 -23.75 -3.86
N ALA A 341 -37.29 -22.58 -3.47
CA ALA A 341 -36.97 -21.96 -2.18
C ALA A 341 -37.40 -22.83 -0.99
N GLU A 342 -38.58 -23.48 -1.07
CA GLU A 342 -39.05 -24.42 -0.05
C GLU A 342 -38.12 -25.63 0.06
N LEU A 343 -37.70 -26.21 -1.06
CA LEU A 343 -36.75 -27.33 -1.07
C LEU A 343 -35.39 -26.93 -0.50
N CYS A 344 -34.85 -25.77 -0.90
CA CYS A 344 -33.60 -25.24 -0.37
C CYS A 344 -33.68 -25.06 1.15
N PHE A 345 -34.77 -24.47 1.66
CA PHE A 345 -34.90 -24.20 3.09
C PHE A 345 -35.14 -25.46 3.91
N THR A 346 -36.04 -26.35 3.47
CA THR A 346 -36.44 -27.53 4.24
C THR A 346 -35.44 -28.68 4.15
N LYS A 347 -34.77 -28.87 3.01
CA LYS A 347 -33.82 -29.97 2.78
C LYS A 347 -32.37 -29.55 2.95
N LEU A 348 -31.99 -28.42 2.37
CA LEU A 348 -30.60 -27.95 2.35
C LEU A 348 -30.28 -26.97 3.48
N LYS A 349 -31.30 -26.43 4.16
CA LYS A 349 -31.19 -25.37 5.17
C LYS A 349 -30.58 -24.07 4.62
N LEU A 350 -30.80 -23.80 3.33
CA LEU A 350 -30.32 -22.61 2.64
C LEU A 350 -31.48 -21.65 2.39
N LEU A 351 -31.29 -20.36 2.67
CA LEU A 351 -32.29 -19.33 2.39
C LEU A 351 -32.04 -18.72 1.01
N LEU A 352 -32.79 -19.18 0.00
CA LEU A 352 -32.75 -18.62 -1.36
C LEU A 352 -33.53 -17.29 -1.41
N LEU A 353 -32.87 -16.21 -1.84
CA LEU A 353 -33.44 -14.86 -1.91
C LEU A 353 -33.80 -14.43 -3.33
N ALA A 354 -32.92 -14.70 -4.28
CA ALA A 354 -33.04 -14.18 -5.64
C ALA A 354 -32.43 -15.15 -6.64
N ILE A 355 -32.82 -15.00 -7.90
CA ILE A 355 -32.26 -15.75 -9.04
C ILE A 355 -31.93 -14.81 -10.19
N GLU A 356 -30.88 -15.14 -10.92
CA GLU A 356 -30.55 -14.48 -12.18
C GLU A 356 -31.43 -15.02 -13.32
N VAL A 357 -32.28 -14.18 -13.89
CA VAL A 357 -33.16 -14.54 -15.00
C VAL A 357 -32.62 -13.94 -16.29
N ARG A 358 -32.33 -14.79 -17.27
CA ARG A 358 -31.88 -14.36 -18.60
C ARG A 358 -33.09 -13.98 -19.45
N GLN A 359 -33.12 -12.75 -19.96
CA GLN A 359 -34.16 -12.38 -20.92
C GLN A 359 -33.79 -12.86 -22.32
N GLU A 360 -34.69 -13.61 -22.95
CA GLU A 360 -34.49 -14.18 -24.30
C GLU A 360 -34.26 -13.10 -25.37
N ASP A 361 -34.89 -11.92 -25.23
CA ASP A 361 -34.86 -10.86 -26.24
C ASP A 361 -33.61 -9.98 -26.21
N THR A 362 -33.04 -9.70 -25.03
CA THR A 362 -31.96 -8.71 -24.87
C THR A 362 -30.60 -9.31 -24.55
N ARG A 363 -30.52 -10.63 -24.28
CA ARG A 363 -29.35 -11.29 -23.68
C ARG A 363 -28.87 -10.62 -22.38
N GLU A 364 -29.70 -9.76 -21.78
CA GLU A 364 -29.41 -9.16 -20.49
C GLU A 364 -29.92 -10.09 -19.40
N SER A 365 -29.07 -10.31 -18.40
CA SER A 365 -29.48 -11.00 -17.19
C SER A 365 -30.02 -9.98 -16.19
N THR A 366 -31.20 -10.28 -15.67
CA THR A 366 -31.88 -9.47 -14.65
C THR A 366 -31.91 -10.23 -13.34
N LEU A 367 -31.56 -9.54 -12.26
CA LEU A 367 -31.66 -10.09 -10.91
C LEU A 367 -33.11 -9.99 -10.41
N ALA A 368 -33.80 -11.12 -10.30
CA ALA A 368 -35.16 -11.18 -9.78
C ALA A 368 -35.15 -11.55 -8.29
N ILE A 369 -35.52 -10.59 -7.43
CA ILE A 369 -35.60 -10.80 -5.98
C ILE A 369 -36.99 -11.36 -5.63
N ASN A 370 -37.02 -12.55 -5.01
CA ASN A 370 -38.23 -13.28 -4.62
C ASN A 370 -39.34 -13.28 -5.70
N PRO A 371 -39.07 -13.77 -6.92
CA PRO A 371 -40.07 -13.79 -7.97
C PRO A 371 -41.24 -14.73 -7.63
N GLY A 372 -42.43 -14.39 -8.13
CA GLY A 372 -43.61 -15.24 -7.97
C GLY A 372 -43.55 -16.54 -8.79
N PRO A 373 -44.57 -17.41 -8.70
CA PRO A 373 -44.57 -18.74 -9.31
C PRO A 373 -44.60 -18.75 -10.85
N LYS A 374 -44.74 -17.59 -11.49
CA LYS A 374 -44.67 -17.45 -12.94
C LYS A 374 -43.26 -17.64 -13.48
N VAL A 375 -42.24 -17.29 -12.68
CA VAL A 375 -40.85 -17.44 -13.06
C VAL A 375 -40.42 -18.86 -12.75
N LYS A 376 -39.88 -19.54 -13.78
CA LYS A 376 -39.33 -20.87 -13.66
C LYS A 376 -37.81 -20.80 -13.63
N ILE A 377 -37.19 -21.77 -12.95
CA ILE A 377 -35.75 -21.91 -12.94
C ILE A 377 -35.29 -22.52 -14.26
N GLU A 378 -34.34 -21.84 -14.90
CA GLU A 378 -33.71 -22.29 -16.14
C GLU A 378 -32.43 -23.08 -15.84
N ASN A 379 -31.89 -23.72 -16.87
CA ASN A 379 -30.64 -24.44 -16.72
C ASN A 379 -29.49 -23.46 -16.44
N ALA A 380 -28.67 -23.79 -15.44
CA ALA A 380 -27.55 -22.97 -15.00
C ALA A 380 -27.94 -21.54 -14.55
N THR A 381 -29.11 -21.41 -13.90
CA THR A 381 -29.50 -20.18 -13.20
C THR A 381 -28.62 -19.98 -11.96
N GLN A 382 -28.08 -18.77 -11.79
CA GLN A 382 -27.37 -18.40 -10.57
C GLN A 382 -28.38 -18.02 -9.47
N GLY A 383 -28.26 -18.65 -8.31
CA GLY A 383 -29.05 -18.36 -7.11
C GLY A 383 -28.26 -17.53 -6.10
N PHE A 384 -28.98 -16.68 -5.37
CA PHE A 384 -28.44 -15.83 -4.30
C PHE A 384 -28.97 -16.34 -2.96
N PHE A 385 -28.07 -16.78 -2.09
CA PHE A 385 -28.39 -17.47 -0.84
C PHE A 385 -27.88 -16.71 0.38
N ILE A 386 -28.57 -16.87 1.51
CA ILE A 386 -28.03 -16.60 2.84
C ILE A 386 -27.69 -17.94 3.50
N ALA A 387 -26.44 -18.12 3.93
CA ALA A 387 -25.93 -19.33 4.56
C ALA A 387 -24.79 -19.01 5.55
N GLU A 388 -24.36 -20.01 6.34
CA GLU A 388 -23.26 -19.86 7.31
C GLU A 388 -21.86 -19.89 6.65
N SER A 389 -21.71 -20.58 5.51
CA SER A 389 -20.43 -20.67 4.80
C SER A 389 -20.60 -20.95 3.31
N ALA A 390 -19.55 -20.71 2.52
CA ALA A 390 -19.52 -21.05 1.09
C ALA A 390 -19.67 -22.56 0.84
N GLU A 391 -19.11 -23.41 1.72
CA GLU A 391 -19.19 -24.87 1.61
C GLU A 391 -20.63 -25.37 1.77
N GLU A 392 -21.42 -24.72 2.62
CA GLU A 392 -22.83 -25.06 2.80
C GLU A 392 -23.67 -24.86 1.53
N VAL A 393 -23.34 -23.84 0.74
CA VAL A 393 -24.06 -23.43 -0.47
C VAL A 393 -23.70 -24.31 -1.68
N LYS A 394 -22.52 -24.95 -1.66
CA LYS A 394 -22.07 -25.87 -2.72
C LYS A 394 -22.83 -27.20 -2.80
N ARG A 395 -23.67 -27.52 -1.82
CA ARG A 395 -24.48 -28.76 -1.76
C ARG A 395 -25.64 -28.71 -2.75
#